data_AF-A0A9P1I136-F1
#
_entry.id   AF-A0A9P1I136-F1
#
_cell.length_a   1.000
_cell.length_b   1.000
_cell.length_c   1.000
_cell.angle_alpha   90.00
_cell.angle_beta   90.00
_cell.angle_gamma   90.00
#
_symmetry.space_group_name_H-M   'P 1'
#
loop_
_entity.id
_entity.type
_entity.pdbx_description
1 polymer ?
#
loop_
_entity_poly.entity_id
_entity_poly.type
_entity_poly.pdbx_seq_one_letter_code
_entity_poly.pdbx_strand_id
1 'polypeptide(L)'
;MSLFGFANHLRSYKHMSMVRENLRYEMLLAIALDLLIGHLLVTYISPSNFCVTWWETLSWLIEQLDQLIVKIVENPAGLKLNENVNNALASFFQYHIFLWQTFVEFLRNRVPWNIVLYSGYLGLSTMFAVLADAVTIMSLHIKCFDIYASR
;
A
#
# COMPACT_ATOMS: atom_id res chain seq x y z
N MET A 1 47.75 16.21 30.05
CA MET A 1 46.40 16.25 29.46
C MET A 1 45.78 17.59 29.82
N SER A 2 45.65 18.53 28.88
CA SER A 2 45.36 19.94 29.19
C SER A 2 43.90 20.12 29.62
N LEU A 3 43.66 20.96 30.63
CA LEU A 3 42.32 21.35 31.10
C LEU A 3 41.43 21.89 29.96
N PHE A 4 42.05 22.50 28.94
CA PHE A 4 41.40 22.98 27.74
C PHE A 4 40.84 21.84 26.86
N GLY A 5 41.59 20.73 26.71
CA GLY A 5 41.11 19.53 26.00
C GLY A 5 39.92 18.87 26.72
N PHE A 6 39.95 18.84 28.06
CA PHE A 6 38.86 18.32 28.86
C PHE A 6 37.57 19.18 28.77
N ALA A 7 37.71 20.51 28.80
CA ALA A 7 36.58 21.43 28.66
C ALA A 7 35.91 21.34 27.26
N ASN A 8 36.70 21.20 26.20
CA ASN A 8 36.17 21.01 24.85
C ASN A 8 35.46 19.65 24.70
N HIS A 9 36.00 18.60 25.33
CA HIS A 9 35.35 17.29 25.33
C HIS A 9 34.01 17.31 26.08
N LEU A 10 33.92 17.98 27.22
CA LEU A 10 32.67 18.17 27.97
C LEU A 10 31.63 18.98 27.19
N ARG A 11 32.07 20.04 26.49
CA ARG A 11 31.18 20.84 25.62
C ARG A 11 30.60 20.01 24.48
N SER A 12 31.43 19.19 23.82
CA SER A 12 30.97 18.28 22.77
C SER A 12 30.01 17.22 23.30
N TYR A 13 30.27 16.66 24.48
CA TYR A 13 29.38 15.68 25.11
C TYR A 13 28.02 16.29 25.44
N LYS A 14 27.99 17.50 26.00
CA LYS A 14 26.75 18.23 26.34
C LYS A 14 25.95 18.65 25.10
N HIS A 15 26.63 19.00 24.01
CA HIS A 15 25.98 19.27 22.73
C HIS A 15 25.35 18.00 22.14
N MET A 16 26.08 16.88 22.13
CA MET A 16 25.55 15.60 21.64
C MET A 16 24.38 15.07 22.49
N SER A 17 24.41 15.27 23.81
CA SER A 17 23.28 14.89 24.68
C SER A 17 22.04 15.74 24.41
N MET A 18 22.21 17.06 24.23
CA MET A 18 21.11 17.98 23.90
C MET A 18 20.48 17.66 22.53
N VAL A 19 21.31 17.42 21.50
CA VAL A 19 20.82 17.00 20.17
C VAL A 19 20.07 15.67 20.26
N ARG A 20 20.59 14.70 21.02
CA ARG A 20 19.92 13.42 21.24
C ARG A 20 18.57 13.58 21.94
N GLU A 21 18.46 14.45 22.93
CA GLU A 21 17.20 14.74 23.60
C GLU A 21 16.19 15.39 22.65
N ASN A 22 16.59 16.41 21.90
CA ASN A 22 15.72 17.05 20.90
C ASN A 22 15.19 16.06 19.86
N LEU A 23 16.05 15.18 19.33
CA LEU A 23 15.62 14.13 18.39
C LEU A 23 14.61 13.15 19.00
N ARG A 24 14.72 12.86 20.31
CA ARG A 24 13.75 12.01 21.00
C ARG A 24 12.38 12.69 21.12
N TYR A 25 12.34 14.00 21.38
CA TYR A 25 11.08 14.74 21.42
C TYR A 25 10.40 14.75 20.06
N GLU A 26 11.13 15.04 18.99
CA GLU A 26 10.60 15.00 17.61
C GLU A 26 10.06 13.61 17.26
N MET A 27 10.80 12.54 17.61
CA MET A 27 10.35 11.16 17.38
C MET A 27 9.08 10.82 18.17
N LEU A 28 9.01 11.21 19.45
CA LEU A 28 7.82 10.98 20.27
C LEU A 28 6.61 11.76 19.75
N LEU A 29 6.81 13.00 19.30
CA LEU A 29 5.77 13.81 18.65
C LEU A 29 5.29 13.15 17.36
N ALA A 30 6.19 12.67 16.51
CA ALA A 30 5.84 11.97 15.28
C ALA A 30 5.03 10.70 15.56
N ILE A 31 5.44 9.88 16.54
CA ILE A 31 4.70 8.67 16.95
C ILE A 31 3.31 9.05 17.49
N ALA A 32 3.23 10.08 18.34
CA ALA A 32 1.95 10.53 18.88
C ALA A 32 1.01 11.04 17.78
N LEU A 33 1.53 11.78 16.79
CA LEU A 33 0.77 12.23 15.63
C LEU A 33 0.31 11.06 14.76
N ASP A 34 1.18 10.08 14.50
CA ASP A 34 0.84 8.90 13.72
C ASP A 34 -0.29 8.09 14.36
N LEU A 35 -0.22 7.89 15.69
CA LEU A 35 -1.28 7.24 16.47
C LEU A 35 -2.58 8.05 16.47
N LEU A 36 -2.49 9.38 16.65
CA LEU A 36 -3.65 10.25 16.68
C LEU A 36 -4.39 10.25 15.34
N ILE A 37 -3.65 10.41 14.24
CA ILE A 37 -4.24 10.42 12.89
C ILE A 37 -4.83 9.04 12.57
N GLY A 38 -4.13 7.96 12.89
CA GLY A 38 -4.65 6.60 12.72
C GLY A 38 -5.96 6.39 13.48
N HIS A 39 -6.02 6.79 14.75
CA HIS A 39 -7.24 6.70 15.55
C HIS A 39 -8.41 7.51 14.96
N LEU A 40 -8.16 8.79 14.59
CA LEU A 40 -9.17 9.64 13.96
C LEU A 40 -9.70 9.03 12.65
N LEU A 41 -8.81 8.46 11.84
CA LEU A 41 -9.17 7.83 10.58
C LEU A 41 -10.06 6.59 10.79
N VAL A 42 -9.72 5.71 11.74
CA VAL A 42 -10.54 4.53 12.04
C VAL A 42 -11.92 4.91 12.56
N THR A 43 -11.99 5.88 13.48
CA THR A 43 -13.27 6.36 14.02
C THR A 43 -14.13 7.08 12.98
N TYR A 44 -13.52 7.72 11.98
CA TYR A 44 -14.23 8.29 10.84
C TYR A 44 -14.75 7.21 9.88
N ILE A 45 -13.91 6.23 9.53
CA ILE A 45 -14.25 5.21 8.55
C ILE A 45 -15.28 4.20 9.09
N SER A 46 -15.11 3.72 10.32
CA SER A 46 -15.91 2.62 10.88
C SER A 46 -17.45 2.85 10.89
N PRO A 47 -17.98 4.03 11.24
CA PRO A 47 -19.42 4.30 11.19
C PRO A 47 -19.89 4.87 9.85
N SER A 48 -18.97 5.30 8.98
CA SER A 48 -19.32 5.93 7.71
C SER A 48 -19.68 4.90 6.63
N ASN A 49 -20.47 5.34 5.65
CA ASN A 49 -20.73 4.56 4.44
C ASN A 49 -19.48 4.43 3.53
N PHE A 50 -18.33 4.99 3.94
CA PHE A 50 -17.10 4.97 3.17
C PHE A 50 -16.69 3.55 2.79
N CYS A 51 -16.80 2.57 3.70
CA CYS A 51 -16.43 1.19 3.39
C CYS A 51 -17.27 0.61 2.24
N VAL A 52 -18.59 0.87 2.24
CA VAL A 52 -19.49 0.37 1.19
C VAL A 52 -19.15 1.02 -0.14
N THR A 53 -19.07 2.36 -0.15
CA THR A 53 -18.74 3.13 -1.36
C THR A 53 -17.36 2.78 -1.91
N TRP A 54 -16.37 2.53 -1.04
CA TRP A 54 -15.02 2.10 -1.44
C TRP A 54 -15.06 0.78 -2.21
N TRP A 55 -15.74 -0.23 -1.67
CA TRP A 55 -15.84 -1.53 -2.33
C TRP A 55 -16.63 -1.46 -3.64
N GLU A 56 -17.73 -0.71 -3.69
CA GLU A 56 -18.50 -0.52 -4.92
C GLU A 56 -17.67 0.19 -6.00
N THR A 57 -16.92 1.24 -5.62
CA THR A 57 -16.03 1.96 -6.53
C THR A 57 -14.93 1.05 -7.07
N LEU A 58 -14.38 0.18 -6.22
CA LEU A 58 -13.32 -0.76 -6.60
C LEU A 58 -13.86 -1.85 -7.54
N SER A 59 -15.04 -2.40 -7.27
CA SER A 59 -15.71 -3.34 -8.18
C SER A 59 -16.01 -2.70 -9.53
N TRP A 60 -16.54 -1.47 -9.54
CA TRP A 60 -16.77 -0.73 -10.78
C TRP A 60 -15.47 -0.50 -11.57
N LEU A 61 -14.37 -0.14 -10.90
CA LEU A 61 -13.07 0.04 -11.54
C LEU A 61 -12.57 -1.24 -12.22
N ILE A 62 -12.72 -2.39 -11.54
CA ILE A 62 -12.34 -3.70 -12.08
C ILE A 62 -13.15 -4.03 -13.33
N GLU A 63 -14.47 -3.80 -13.31
CA GLU A 63 -15.33 -4.00 -14.47
C GLU A 63 -14.94 -3.09 -15.65
N GLN A 64 -14.60 -1.83 -15.38
CA GLN A 64 -14.12 -0.92 -16.43
C GLN A 64 -12.80 -1.40 -17.03
N LEU A 65 -11.88 -1.93 -16.22
CA LEU A 65 -10.62 -2.49 -16.71
C LEU A 65 -10.86 -3.68 -17.64
N ASP A 66 -11.74 -4.61 -17.27
CA ASP A 66 -12.08 -5.76 -18.12
C ASP A 66 -12.70 -5.33 -19.45
N GLN A 67 -13.67 -4.41 -19.41
CA GLN A 67 -14.29 -3.83 -20.62
C GLN A 67 -13.28 -3.12 -21.52
N LEU A 68 -12.26 -2.46 -20.96
CA LEU A 68 -11.20 -1.83 -21.73
C LEU A 68 -10.36 -2.88 -22.49
N ILE A 69 -10.04 -4.01 -21.87
CA ILE A 69 -9.30 -5.09 -22.54
C ILE A 69 -10.12 -5.66 -23.70
N VAL A 70 -11.41 -5.94 -23.48
CA VAL A 70 -12.31 -6.43 -24.55
C VAL A 70 -12.36 -5.45 -25.72
N LYS A 71 -12.52 -4.15 -25.44
CA LYS A 71 -12.54 -3.11 -26.49
C LYS A 71 -11.24 -3.02 -27.28
N ILE A 72 -10.08 -3.20 -26.63
CA ILE A 72 -8.78 -3.20 -27.31
C ILE A 72 -8.64 -4.41 -28.25
N VAL A 73 -9.25 -5.55 -27.89
CA VAL A 73 -9.28 -6.72 -28.78
C VAL A 73 -10.18 -6.48 -30.00
N GLU A 74 -11.38 -5.96 -29.77
CA GLU A 74 -12.38 -5.72 -30.82
C GLU A 74 -11.97 -4.61 -31.79
N ASN A 75 -11.33 -3.55 -31.29
CA ASN A 75 -10.86 -2.42 -32.10
C ASN A 75 -9.47 -1.99 -31.62
N PRO A 76 -8.38 -2.48 -32.23
CA PRO A 76 -7.03 -2.30 -31.73
C PRO A 76 -6.48 -0.86 -31.76
N ALA A 77 -7.30 0.17 -31.98
CA ALA A 77 -6.95 1.60 -31.86
C ALA A 77 -5.64 2.02 -32.57
N GLY A 78 -5.25 1.29 -33.62
CA GLY A 78 -3.99 1.50 -34.35
C GLY A 78 -2.76 0.72 -33.83
N LEU A 79 -2.88 -0.11 -32.79
CA LEU A 79 -1.86 -1.10 -32.43
C LEU A 79 -1.77 -2.16 -33.55
N LYS A 80 -0.65 -2.16 -34.26
CA LYS A 80 -0.34 -3.14 -35.31
C LYS A 80 0.16 -4.45 -34.69
N LEU A 81 -0.68 -5.09 -33.89
CA LEU A 81 -0.41 -6.40 -33.32
C LEU A 81 -1.00 -7.50 -34.20
N ASN A 82 -0.34 -8.65 -34.23
CA ASN A 82 -0.88 -9.87 -34.83
C ASN A 82 -2.10 -10.33 -33.99
N GLU A 83 -3.17 -10.78 -34.64
CA GLU A 83 -4.38 -11.31 -34.00
C GLU A 83 -4.08 -12.37 -32.93
N ASN A 84 -3.15 -13.28 -33.22
CA ASN A 84 -2.73 -14.31 -32.25
C ASN A 84 -2.05 -13.71 -31.00
N VAL A 85 -1.26 -12.66 -31.18
CA VAL A 85 -0.57 -11.98 -30.07
C VAL A 85 -1.57 -11.15 -29.27
N ASN A 86 -2.51 -10.48 -29.94
CA ASN A 86 -3.56 -9.70 -29.29
C ASN A 86 -4.44 -10.59 -28.41
N ASN A 87 -4.88 -11.73 -28.93
CA ASN A 87 -5.71 -12.69 -28.18
C ASN A 87 -4.97 -13.31 -26.99
N ALA A 88 -3.68 -13.64 -27.16
CA ALA A 88 -2.85 -14.13 -26.07
C ALA A 88 -2.66 -13.06 -24.98
N LEU A 89 -2.39 -11.81 -25.35
CA LEU A 89 -2.21 -10.69 -24.42
C LEU A 89 -3.51 -10.34 -23.69
N ALA A 90 -4.64 -10.37 -24.39
CA ALA A 90 -5.94 -10.14 -23.78
C ALA A 90 -6.28 -11.23 -22.76
N SER A 91 -6.11 -12.50 -23.14
CA SER A 91 -6.30 -13.63 -22.22
C SER A 91 -5.40 -13.51 -20.99
N PHE A 92 -4.16 -13.07 -21.18
CA PHE A 92 -3.22 -12.82 -20.09
C PHE A 92 -3.71 -11.72 -19.15
N PHE A 93 -4.09 -10.54 -19.66
CA PHE A 93 -4.55 -9.44 -18.81
C PHE A 93 -5.91 -9.73 -18.14
N GLN A 94 -6.84 -10.36 -18.85
CA GLN A 94 -8.13 -10.77 -18.28
C GLN A 94 -7.95 -11.74 -17.12
N TYR A 95 -7.04 -12.71 -17.26
CA TYR A 95 -6.73 -13.63 -16.17
C TYR A 95 -6.17 -12.89 -14.94
N HIS A 96 -5.32 -11.88 -15.13
CA HIS A 96 -4.79 -11.05 -14.04
C HIS A 96 -5.88 -10.23 -13.35
N ILE A 97 -6.78 -9.61 -14.13
CA ILE A 97 -7.92 -8.86 -13.60
C ILE A 97 -8.82 -9.79 -12.77
N PHE A 98 -9.11 -10.99 -13.26
CA PHE A 98 -9.90 -11.99 -12.53
C PHE A 98 -9.25 -12.40 -11.19
N LEU A 99 -7.93 -12.63 -11.17
CA LEU A 99 -7.20 -12.92 -9.93
C LEU A 99 -7.23 -11.74 -8.95
N TRP A 100 -7.05 -10.51 -9.45
CA TRP A 100 -7.16 -9.30 -8.64
C TRP A 100 -8.56 -9.16 -8.05
N GLN A 101 -9.61 -9.38 -8.84
CA GLN A 101 -10.99 -9.35 -8.37
C GLN A 101 -11.22 -10.35 -7.25
N THR A 102 -10.76 -11.59 -7.42
CA THR A 102 -10.89 -12.64 -6.40
C THR A 102 -10.21 -12.23 -5.09
N PHE A 103 -9.04 -11.60 -5.16
CA PHE A 103 -8.33 -11.12 -3.97
C PHE A 103 -9.04 -9.93 -3.30
N VAL A 104 -9.58 -9.00 -4.10
CA VAL A 104 -10.39 -7.88 -3.61
C VAL A 104 -11.65 -8.37 -2.90
N GLU A 105 -12.35 -9.34 -3.47
CA GLU A 105 -13.51 -9.99 -2.84
C GLU A 105 -13.10 -10.71 -1.54
N PHE A 106 -11.93 -11.34 -1.52
CA PHE A 106 -11.38 -11.91 -0.29
C PHE A 106 -11.12 -10.83 0.78
N LEU A 107 -10.48 -9.71 0.42
CA LEU A 107 -10.21 -8.59 1.33
C LEU A 107 -11.48 -7.90 1.84
N ARG A 108 -12.55 -7.90 1.04
CA ARG A 108 -13.87 -7.38 1.44
C ARG A 108 -14.49 -8.15 2.60
N ASN A 109 -14.08 -9.40 2.83
CA ASN A 109 -14.58 -10.17 3.97
C ASN A 109 -14.32 -9.47 5.30
N ARG A 110 -15.22 -9.70 6.26
CA ARG A 110 -15.22 -9.03 7.57
C ARG A 110 -13.88 -9.14 8.30
N VAL A 111 -13.25 -10.32 8.28
CA VAL A 111 -12.01 -10.58 9.02
C VAL A 111 -10.81 -9.80 8.46
N PRO A 112 -10.40 -9.99 7.19
CA PRO A 112 -9.25 -9.26 6.64
C PRO A 112 -9.47 -7.75 6.63
N TRP A 113 -10.70 -7.30 6.32
CA TRP A 113 -11.01 -5.87 6.36
C TRP A 113 -10.87 -5.27 7.76
N ASN A 114 -11.35 -5.97 8.80
CA ASN A 114 -11.19 -5.51 10.17
C ASN A 114 -9.72 -5.48 10.62
N ILE A 115 -8.88 -6.39 10.13
CA ILE A 115 -7.43 -6.36 10.42
C ILE A 115 -6.82 -5.07 9.85
N VAL A 116 -7.14 -4.74 8.60
CA VAL A 116 -6.69 -3.50 7.95
C VAL A 116 -7.20 -2.29 8.72
N LEU A 117 -8.50 -2.20 8.99
CA LEU A 117 -9.07 -1.05 9.70
C LEU A 117 -8.51 -0.90 11.12
N TYR A 118 -8.52 -1.96 11.93
CA TYR A 118 -8.08 -1.87 13.32
C TYR A 118 -6.57 -1.72 13.48
N SER A 119 -5.77 -2.06 12.47
CA SER A 119 -4.34 -1.71 12.47
C SER A 119 -4.10 -0.20 12.50
N GLY A 120 -5.09 0.63 12.09
CA GLY A 120 -5.05 2.07 12.24
C GLY A 120 -5.03 2.57 13.69
N TYR A 121 -5.50 1.78 14.65
CA TYR A 121 -5.36 2.11 16.08
C TYR A 121 -3.91 2.02 16.57
N LEU A 122 -3.05 1.29 15.87
CA LEU A 122 -1.62 1.22 16.15
C LEU A 122 -0.80 2.30 15.44
N GLY A 123 -1.45 3.14 14.61
CA GLY A 123 -0.83 4.18 13.82
C GLY A 123 -1.34 4.22 12.38
N LEU A 124 -1.27 5.39 11.74
CA LEU A 124 -1.56 5.50 10.31
C LEU A 124 -0.50 4.74 9.50
N SER A 125 0.77 4.82 9.92
CA SER A 125 1.88 4.12 9.29
C SER A 125 1.70 2.59 9.28
N THR A 126 1.20 2.02 10.38
CA THR A 126 0.93 0.58 10.48
C THR A 126 -0.23 0.16 9.58
N MET A 127 -1.28 0.99 9.47
CA MET A 127 -2.37 0.73 8.53
C MET A 127 -1.89 0.69 7.08
N PHE A 128 -1.06 1.65 6.68
CA PHE A 128 -0.49 1.63 5.34
C PHE A 128 0.47 0.47 5.11
N ALA A 129 1.23 0.05 6.13
CA ALA A 129 2.08 -1.13 6.03
C ALA A 129 1.25 -2.40 5.76
N VAL A 130 0.16 -2.62 6.50
CA VAL A 130 -0.74 -3.77 6.27
C VAL A 130 -1.39 -3.72 4.88
N LEU A 131 -1.80 -2.53 4.42
CA LEU A 131 -2.31 -2.34 3.07
C LEU A 131 -1.25 -2.65 2.01
N ALA A 132 -0.02 -2.18 2.20
CA ALA A 132 1.09 -2.45 1.28
C ALA A 132 1.44 -3.94 1.22
N ASP A 133 1.41 -4.64 2.35
CA ASP A 133 1.60 -6.09 2.42
C ASP A 133 0.48 -6.81 1.65
N ALA A 134 -0.77 -6.39 1.83
CA ALA A 134 -1.91 -6.96 1.09
C ALA A 134 -1.76 -6.76 -0.43
N VAL A 135 -1.37 -5.57 -0.88
CA VAL A 135 -1.12 -5.28 -2.31
C VAL A 135 0.08 -6.08 -2.84
N THR A 136 1.10 -6.31 -2.01
CA THR A 136 2.27 -7.12 -2.37
C THR A 136 1.89 -8.58 -2.57
N ILE A 137 1.07 -9.15 -1.67
CA ILE A 137 0.53 -10.50 -1.81
C ILE A 137 -0.35 -10.58 -3.06
N MET A 138 -1.21 -9.59 -3.28
CA MET A 138 -2.02 -9.51 -4.48
C MET A 138 -1.16 -9.51 -5.74
N SER A 139 -0.05 -8.76 -5.77
CA SER A 139 0.83 -8.65 -6.95
C SER A 139 1.82 -9.82 -7.10
N LEU A 140 1.83 -10.77 -6.17
CA LEU A 140 2.75 -11.90 -6.17
C LEU A 140 2.61 -12.76 -7.44
N HIS A 141 1.39 -12.95 -7.94
CA HIS A 141 1.16 -13.76 -9.15
C HIS A 141 1.88 -13.20 -10.38
N ILE A 142 1.99 -11.87 -10.52
CA ILE A 142 2.75 -11.23 -11.61
C ILE A 142 4.24 -11.59 -11.48
N LYS A 143 4.79 -11.56 -10.26
CA LYS A 143 6.19 -11.91 -10.00
C LYS A 143 6.46 -13.40 -10.23
N CYS A 144 5.55 -14.27 -9.79
CA CYS A 144 5.65 -15.70 -10.05
C CYS A 144 5.62 -16.00 -11.55
N PHE A 145 4.76 -15.32 -12.31
CA PHE A 145 4.70 -15.46 -13.75
C PHE A 145 5.98 -14.99 -14.44
N ASP A 146 6.53 -13.83 -14.06
CA ASP A 146 7.79 -13.29 -14.59
C ASP A 146 8.97 -14.26 -14.39
N ILE A 147 9.06 -14.87 -13.20
CA ILE A 147 10.07 -15.90 -12.90
C ILE A 147 9.84 -17.17 -13.73
N TYR A 148 8.58 -17.57 -13.96
CA TYR A 148 8.27 -18.73 -14.79
C TYR A 148 8.60 -18.49 -16.26
N ALA A 149 8.28 -17.30 -16.78
CA ALA A 149 8.53 -16.93 -18.18
C ALA A 149 10.01 -16.70 -18.50
N SER A 150 10.83 -16.40 -17.49
CA SER A 150 12.29 -16.21 -17.62
C SER A 150 13.10 -17.50 -17.49
N ARG A 151 12.45 -18.64 -17.21
CA ARG A 151 13.06 -19.98 -17.20
C ARG A 151 12.73 -20.72 -18.49
#